data_AF-O52917-F1
#
_entry.id   AF-O52917-F1
#
_cell.length_a   1.000
_cell.length_b   1.000
_cell.length_c   1.000
_cell.angle_alpha   90.00
_cell.angle_beta   90.00
_cell.angle_gamma   90.00
#
_symmetry.space_group_name_H-M   'P 1'
#
loop_
_entity.id
_entity.type
_entity.pdbx_description
1 polymer ?
#
loop_
_entity_poly.entity_id
_entity_poly.type
_entity_poly.pdbx_seq_one_letter_code
_entity_poly.pdbx_strand_id
1 'polypeptide(L)' 'MKFETINQESIAKLMEIFYEKVRKDKDLGPIFNNAIGTSDEEWKEHKAKIGNFWAGMLLGEGDYNGQPLKKHLD' A
#
# COMPACT_ATOMS: atom_id res chain seq x y z
N MET A 1 0.30 16.32 -7.46
CA MET A 1 1.57 15.86 -8.05
C MET A 1 1.25 14.88 -9.15
N LYS A 2 1.95 14.98 -10.28
CA LYS A 2 2.01 13.92 -11.29
C LYS A 2 3.42 13.35 -11.23
N PHE A 3 3.54 12.03 -11.31
CA PHE A 3 4.82 11.34 -11.44
C PHE A 3 5.05 11.12 -12.94
N GLU A 4 6.18 11.56 -13.47
CA GLU A 4 6.49 11.46 -14.90
C GLU A 4 7.11 10.11 -15.29
N THR A 5 7.63 9.38 -14.30
CA THR A 5 8.25 8.07 -14.48
C THR A 5 7.75 7.10 -13.41
N ILE A 6 7.54 5.84 -13.81
CA ILE A 6 7.27 4.75 -12.87
C ILE A 6 8.60 4.14 -12.47
N ASN A 7 8.93 4.25 -11.18
CA ASN A 7 10.10 3.65 -10.53
C ASN A 7 9.79 3.38 -9.04
N GLN A 8 10.69 2.72 -8.31
CA GLN A 8 10.46 2.37 -6.90
C GLN A 8 10.12 3.57 -6.01
N GLU A 9 10.82 4.70 -6.19
CA GLU A 9 10.60 5.91 -5.40
C GLU A 9 9.22 6.51 -5.63
N SER A 10 8.80 6.62 -6.91
CA SER A 10 7.47 7.13 -7.27
C SER A 10 6.35 6.23 -6.75
N ILE A 11 6.55 4.90 -6.76
CA ILE A 11 5.61 3.93 -6.21
C ILE A 11 5.52 4.11 -4.69
N ALA A 12 6.65 4.16 -3.98
CA ALA A 12 6.68 4.36 -2.53
C ALA A 12 5.99 5.68 -2.14
N LYS A 13 6.26 6.77 -2.88
CA LYS A 13 5.63 8.06 -2.63
C LYS A 13 4.13 8.04 -2.92
N LEU A 14 3.69 7.33 -3.96
CA LEU A 14 2.29 7.12 -4.24
C LEU A 14 1.60 6.33 -3.12
N MET A 15 2.23 5.27 -2.60
CA MET A 15 1.69 4.49 -1.47
C MET A 15 1.54 5.35 -0.23
N GLU A 16 2.52 6.21 0.07
CA GLU A 16 2.41 7.16 1.18
C GLU A 16 1.18 8.06 1.04
N ILE A 17 1.07 8.77 -0.09
CA ILE A 17 -0.03 9.72 -0.33
C ILE A 17 -1.39 9.02 -0.36
N PHE A 18 -1.46 7.84 -0.97
CA PHE A 18 -2.70 7.08 -1.08
C PHE A 18 -3.18 6.63 0.30
N TYR A 19 -2.31 5.98 1.07
CA TYR A 19 -2.71 5.42 2.37
C TYR A 19 -2.86 6.48 3.47
N GLU A 20 -2.19 7.64 3.38
CA GLU A 20 -2.49 8.80 4.22
C GLU A 20 -3.95 9.27 4.05
N LYS A 21 -4.47 9.22 2.82
CA LYS A 21 -5.87 9.56 2.53
C LYS A 21 -6.81 8.45 3.00
N VAL A 22 -6.51 7.19 2.67
CA VAL A 22 -7.33 6.03 3.07
C VAL A 22 -7.48 5.96 4.60
N ARG A 23 -6.40 6.15 5.37
CA ARG A 23 -6.45 6.07 6.84
C ARG A 23 -7.34 7.12 7.48
N LYS A 24 -7.49 8.29 6.83
CA LYS A 24 -8.30 9.42 7.31
C LYS A 24 -9.70 9.45 6.69
N ASP A 25 -9.95 8.61 5.69
CA ASP A 25 -11.24 8.53 5.03
C ASP A 25 -12.30 8.00 5.99
N LYS A 26 -13.50 8.59 5.97
CA LYS A 26 -14.57 8.26 6.92
C LYS A 26 -15.14 6.85 6.73
N ASP A 27 -15.12 6.34 5.50
CA ASP A 27 -15.73 5.05 5.16
C ASP A 27 -14.65 3.95 5.06
N LEU A 28 -13.47 4.29 4.52
CA LEU A 28 -12.37 3.32 4.37
C LEU A 28 -11.48 3.24 5.62
N GLY A 29 -11.25 4.35 6.32
CA GLY A 29 -10.36 4.41 7.48
C GLY A 29 -10.67 3.33 8.53
N PRO A 30 -11.92 3.17 8.98
CA PRO A 30 -12.29 2.12 9.93
C PRO A 30 -11.99 0.70 9.44
N ILE A 31 -12.22 0.41 8.15
CA ILE A 31 -11.98 -0.92 7.55
C ILE A 31 -10.48 -1.25 7.60
N PHE A 32 -9.66 -0.33 7.11
CA PHE A 32 -8.21 -0.53 7.04
C PHE A 32 -7.56 -0.53 8.44
N ASN A 33 -8.01 0.35 9.35
CA ASN A 33 -7.51 0.35 10.73
C ASN A 33 -7.85 -0.94 11.47
N ASN A 34 -9.01 -1.55 11.20
CA ASN A 34 -9.36 -2.86 11.78
C ASN A 34 -8.51 -4.00 11.21
N ALA A 35 -8.14 -3.93 9.92
CA ALA A 35 -7.38 -4.97 9.23
C ALA A 35 -5.86 -4.87 9.43
N ILE A 36 -5.33 -3.66 9.53
CA ILE A 36 -3.88 -3.37 9.61
C ILE A 36 -3.44 -3.08 11.04
N GLY A 37 -4.31 -2.46 11.84
CA GLY A 37 -3.97 -1.84 13.12
C GLY A 37 -3.94 -0.31 13.04
N THR A 38 -3.64 0.33 14.16
CA THR A 38 -3.68 1.79 14.30
C THR A 38 -2.31 2.42 14.56
N SER A 39 -1.24 1.63 14.67
CA SER A 39 0.11 2.17 14.88
C SER A 39 0.75 2.63 13.57
N ASP A 40 1.66 3.60 13.65
CA ASP A 40 2.35 4.08 12.45
C ASP A 40 3.31 3.03 11.86
N GLU A 41 3.83 2.11 12.67
CA GLU A 41 4.71 1.04 12.18
C GLU A 41 3.93 0.00 11.36
N GLU A 42 2.75 -0.46 11.82
CA GLU A 42 1.89 -1.37 11.05
C GLU A 42 1.50 -0.76 9.69
N TRP A 43 1.19 0.54 9.69
CA TRP A 43 0.87 1.26 8.46
C TRP A 43 2.09 1.44 7.55
N LYS A 44 3.28 1.66 8.11
CA LYS A 44 4.54 1.72 7.35
C LYS A 44 4.84 0.37 6.70
N GLU A 45 4.71 -0.73 7.43
CA GLU A 45 4.87 -2.08 6.90
C GLU A 45 3.85 -2.38 5.80
N HIS A 46 2.58 -2.00 6.00
CA HIS A 46 1.54 -2.18 4.98
C HIS A 46 1.86 -1.43 3.68
N LYS A 47 2.22 -0.14 3.78
CA LYS A 47 2.60 0.69 2.63
C LYS A 47 3.78 0.08 1.87
N ALA A 48 4.80 -0.40 2.58
CA ALA A 48 5.96 -1.05 1.97
C ALA A 48 5.57 -2.35 1.24
N LYS A 49 4.76 -3.20 1.87
CA LYS A 49 4.27 -4.45 1.28
C LYS A 49 3.50 -4.22 -0.04
N ILE A 50 2.61 -3.23 -0.08
CA ILE A 50 1.84 -2.91 -1.29
C ILE A 50 2.71 -2.19 -2.33
N GLY A 51 3.71 -1.42 -1.89
CA GLY A 51 4.77 -0.91 -2.75
C GLY A 51 5.51 -2.04 -3.48
N ASN A 52 5.94 -3.08 -2.75
CA ASN A 52 6.62 -4.25 -3.34
C ASN A 52 5.71 -5.02 -4.30
N PHE A 53 4.41 -5.09 -4.02
CA PHE A 53 3.44 -5.67 -4.96
C PHE A 53 3.42 -4.91 -6.29
N TRP A 54 3.33 -3.57 -6.25
CA TRP A 54 3.27 -2.76 -7.47
C TRP A 54 4.59 -2.70 -8.21
N ALA A 55 5.72 -2.66 -7.50
CA ALA A 55 7.04 -2.78 -8.11
C ALA A 55 7.13 -4.10 -8.91
N GLY A 56 6.62 -5.21 -8.35
CA GLY A 56 6.67 -6.51 -9.02
C GLY A 56 5.84 -6.53 -10.28
N MET A 57 4.64 -5.96 -10.20
CA MET A 57 3.69 -5.90 -11.32
C MET A 57 4.11 -4.95 -12.44
N LEU A 58 4.69 -3.79 -12.11
CA LEU A 58 4.96 -2.71 -13.08
C LEU A 58 6.39 -2.68 -13.57
N LEU A 59 7.35 -3.11 -12.74
CA LEU A 59 8.78 -3.03 -13.02
C LEU A 59 9.44 -4.41 -13.13
N GLY A 60 8.75 -5.48 -12.72
CA GLY A 60 9.37 -6.80 -12.55
C GLY A 60 10.36 -6.85 -11.38
N GLU A 61 10.27 -5.90 -10.45
CA GLU A 61 11.17 -5.75 -9.30
C GLU A 61 10.42 -5.94 -7.98
N GLY A 62 11.02 -6.55 -6.96
CA GLY A 62 10.40 -6.68 -5.64
C GLY A 62 10.16 -8.13 -5.23
N ASP A 63 9.68 -8.31 -3.99
CA ASP A 63 9.66 -9.59 -3.29
C ASP A 63 8.26 -9.95 -2.73
N TYR A 64 7.21 -9.41 -3.34
CA TYR A 64 5.86 -9.72 -2.92
C TYR A 64 5.51 -11.18 -3.23
N ASN A 65 5.37 -11.98 -2.17
CA ASN A 65 5.03 -13.41 -2.25
C ASN A 65 3.63 -13.74 -1.70
N GLY A 66 2.74 -12.73 -1.63
CA GLY A 66 1.40 -12.88 -1.07
C GLY A 66 0.34 -13.36 -2.07
N GLN A 67 -0.86 -13.66 -1.56
CA GLN A 67 -2.06 -13.95 -2.36
C GLN A 67 -3.08 -12.82 -2.14
N PRO A 68 -3.11 -11.78 -3.00
CA PRO A 68 -3.89 -10.57 -2.74
C PRO A 68 -5.38 -10.85 -2.57
N LEU A 69 -6.00 -11.62 -3.47
CA LEU A 69 -7.43 -11.89 -3.42
C LEU A 69 -7.83 -12.63 -2.14
N LYS A 70 -7.05 -13.65 -1.75
CA LYS A 70 -7.32 -14.42 -0.53
C LYS A 70 -7.40 -13.55 0.73
N LYS A 71 -6.68 -12.42 0.77
CA LYS A 71 -6.70 -11.52 1.93
C LYS A 71 -7.95 -10.63 2.04
N HIS A 72 -8.84 -10.66 1.05
CA HIS A 72 -10.04 -9.82 0.99
C HIS A 72 -11.35 -10.64 0.86
N LEU A 73 -11.27 -11.97 0.89
CA LEU A 73 -12.42 -12.86 0.70
C LEU A 73 -13.00 -13.39 2.04
N ASP A 74 -12.34 -13.11 3.16
CA ASP A 74 -12.74 -13.57 4.49
C ASP A 74 -13.63 -12.54 5.20
#